data_AF-A0A3M1YF93-F1
#
_entry.id   AF-A0A3M1YF93-F1
#
_cell.length_a   1.000
_cell.length_b   1.000
_cell.length_c   1.000
_cell.angle_alpha   90.00
_cell.angle_beta   90.00
_cell.angle_gamma   90.00
#
_symmetry.space_group_name_H-M   'P 1'
#
loop_
_entity.id
_entity.type
_entity.pdbx_description
1 polymer ?
#
loop_
_entity_poly.entity_id
_entity_poly.type
_entity_poly.pdbx_seq_one_letter_code
_entity_poly.pdbx_strand_id
1 'polypeptide(L)'
;MKRWIIISIMVFIISSILVVAQEETPDPQPDINTLYELVEQAQAAADRAEAALLDMADIEQQAKDAVGLAGDLFGLFEAMSGAIGLIVPILAIVAGVVGFNRLNNASQELREAREQLEKELAQRNKELDQLRDELQATAQHQRENATAASIALSLLPVGERQYRAQDYRGALDTYQRALQYDPKNPIIHYRLGYVYTQSGELEKAREALQESLRLDEQFAPSRAALGYVYRRIGDSIQKQIDALTKAGTPNDHPEVLKLKIDRDKAYVRSEDLFVDALDTLPKLMDEDGESWWGALGGLYRRRGQVEQAIYAYERGTQVTPQSSYPFSNLALLYAETGQREKMIKTYQRVEQLAWNEVQADVDNYWAYADLIVSRMAQGKVKETRDILNMALETAPTDSPYTLESLIDTLERLARFLGGADAQAIHDVVKDIRHFAEKRQEKRDEEARVEAKRATSELRAVQEQQSPAEDKPDED
;
A
#
# COMPACT_ATOMS: atom_id res chain seq x y z
N MET A 1 0.23 12.35 39.06
CA MET A 1 0.77 11.60 37.90
C MET A 1 0.09 11.96 36.59
N LYS A 2 -1.24 11.91 36.44
CA LYS A 2 -1.93 12.22 35.17
C LYS A 2 -1.76 13.67 34.65
N ARG A 3 -1.78 14.69 35.51
CA ARG A 3 -1.51 16.10 35.13
C ARG A 3 -0.10 16.32 34.55
N TRP A 4 0.91 15.61 35.06
CA TRP A 4 2.28 15.73 34.57
C TRP A 4 2.48 15.04 33.21
N ILE A 5 1.75 13.96 32.94
CA ILE A 5 1.80 13.26 31.64
C ILE A 5 1.18 14.12 30.54
N ILE A 6 0.06 14.79 30.81
CA ILE A 6 -0.62 15.66 29.82
C ILE A 6 0.20 16.93 29.54
N ILE A 7 0.80 17.54 30.57
CA ILE A 7 1.70 18.69 30.40
C ILE A 7 2.97 18.27 29.63
N SER A 8 3.53 17.09 29.88
CA SER A 8 4.67 16.58 29.11
C SER A 8 4.33 16.30 27.64
N ILE A 9 3.12 15.83 27.33
CA ILE A 9 2.67 15.61 25.94
C ILE A 9 2.44 16.95 25.23
N MET A 10 1.84 17.95 25.89
CA MET A 10 1.68 19.29 25.29
C MET A 10 3.02 20.00 25.06
N VAL A 11 3.96 19.91 26.00
CA VAL A 11 5.31 20.48 25.83
C VAL A 11 6.07 19.78 24.69
N PHE A 12 5.85 18.48 24.48
CA PHE A 12 6.44 17.72 23.38
C PHE A 12 5.83 18.09 22.02
N ILE A 13 4.53 18.39 21.95
CA ILE A 13 3.87 18.84 20.72
C ILE A 13 4.29 20.28 20.35
N ILE A 14 4.40 21.16 21.35
CA ILE A 14 4.82 22.55 21.13
C ILE A 14 6.31 22.63 20.74
N SER A 15 7.18 21.78 21.30
CA SER A 15 8.59 21.71 20.89
C SER A 15 8.77 21.11 19.49
N SER A 16 7.87 20.21 19.07
CA SER A 16 7.88 19.62 17.73
C SER A 16 7.48 20.62 16.64
N ILE A 17 6.61 21.58 16.97
CA ILE A 17 6.19 22.64 16.04
C ILE A 17 7.27 23.73 15.92
N LEU A 18 8.04 24.00 16.98
CA LEU A 18 9.12 25.00 16.95
C LEU A 18 10.36 24.54 16.16
N VAL A 19 10.56 23.24 15.96
CA VAL A 19 11.72 22.69 15.22
C VAL A 19 11.53 22.72 13.70
N VAL A 20 10.33 22.99 13.20
CA VAL A 20 10.03 23.04 11.75
C VAL A 20 10.19 24.46 11.17
N ALA A 21 10.59 25.45 11.95
CA ALA A 21 10.67 26.85 11.52
C ALA A 21 12.10 27.39 11.44
N GLN A 22 12.95 26.82 10.57
CA GLN A 22 14.08 27.55 9.99
C GLN A 22 14.28 27.17 8.50
N GLU A 23 14.44 28.22 7.68
CA GLU A 23 14.78 28.28 6.23
C GLU A 23 13.63 28.48 5.19
N GLU A 24 13.16 29.73 5.15
CA GLU A 24 13.01 30.67 4.01
C GLU A 24 12.07 30.47 2.78
N THR A 25 10.81 30.92 2.96
CA THR A 25 9.96 31.84 2.12
C THR A 25 9.24 31.36 0.82
N PRO A 26 8.16 32.06 0.36
CA PRO A 26 7.03 32.67 1.09
C PRO A 26 5.65 32.39 0.43
N ASP A 27 4.69 31.78 1.13
CA ASP A 27 3.24 32.09 1.02
C ASP A 27 2.42 31.28 2.05
N PRO A 28 1.19 31.69 2.37
CA PRO A 28 0.84 32.84 3.19
C PRO A 28 1.03 32.50 4.69
N GLN A 29 1.44 33.48 5.50
CA GLN A 29 1.45 33.29 6.95
C GLN A 29 0.04 32.90 7.43
N PRO A 30 -0.17 31.77 8.12
CA PRO A 30 -1.41 31.54 8.81
C PRO A 30 -1.57 32.67 9.81
N ASP A 31 -2.69 33.42 9.70
CA ASP A 31 -2.98 34.55 10.57
C ASP A 31 -2.79 34.08 12.01
N ILE A 32 -1.89 34.75 12.74
CA ILE A 32 -1.58 34.41 14.13
C ILE A 32 -2.88 34.41 14.95
N ASN A 33 -3.88 35.21 14.57
CA ASN A 33 -5.20 35.20 15.18
C ASN A 33 -5.94 33.88 14.95
N THR A 34 -5.86 33.26 13.77
CA THR A 34 -6.45 31.91 13.53
C THR A 34 -5.75 30.81 14.34
N LEU A 35 -4.44 30.92 14.59
CA LEU A 35 -3.73 30.00 15.48
C LEU A 35 -4.12 30.20 16.95
N TYR A 36 -4.31 31.46 17.38
CA TYR A 36 -4.86 31.76 18.72
C TYR A 36 -6.28 31.25 18.88
N GLU A 37 -7.15 31.43 17.87
CA GLU A 37 -8.53 30.92 17.89
C GLU A 37 -8.57 29.38 17.94
N LEU A 38 -7.68 28.69 17.21
CA LEU A 38 -7.58 27.23 17.24
C LEU A 38 -7.10 26.70 18.60
N VAL A 39 -6.14 27.39 19.23
CA VAL A 39 -5.66 27.05 20.58
C VAL A 39 -6.75 27.31 21.62
N GLU A 40 -7.47 28.43 21.52
CA GLU A 40 -8.58 28.77 22.41
C GLU A 40 -9.76 27.80 22.25
N GLN A 41 -10.07 27.37 21.03
CA GLN A 41 -11.08 26.33 20.77
C GLN A 41 -10.66 24.96 21.30
N ALA A 42 -9.39 24.60 21.17
CA ALA A 42 -8.84 23.35 21.70
C ALA A 42 -8.83 23.35 23.23
N GLN A 43 -8.50 24.48 23.88
CA GLN A 43 -8.61 24.64 25.32
C GLN A 43 -10.08 24.61 25.78
N ALA A 44 -10.98 25.30 25.09
CA ALA A 44 -12.41 25.25 25.42
C ALA A 44 -13.04 23.86 25.19
N ALA A 45 -12.50 23.05 24.28
CA ALA A 45 -12.90 21.66 24.06
C ALA A 45 -12.31 20.73 25.13
N ALA A 46 -11.07 20.97 25.55
CA ALA A 46 -10.43 20.25 26.65
C ALA A 46 -11.10 20.56 28.00
N ASP A 47 -11.44 21.82 28.25
CA ASP A 47 -12.17 22.26 29.45
C ASP A 47 -13.60 21.70 29.45
N ARG A 48 -14.26 21.61 28.29
CA ARG A 48 -15.57 20.92 28.15
C ARG A 48 -15.45 19.41 28.34
N ALA A 49 -14.36 18.79 27.90
CA ALA A 49 -14.11 17.37 28.10
C ALA A 49 -13.74 17.05 29.56
N GLU A 50 -12.98 17.93 30.23
CA GLU A 50 -12.66 17.81 31.66
C GLU A 50 -13.90 18.10 32.52
N ALA A 51 -14.74 19.06 32.15
CA ALA A 51 -16.04 19.29 32.76
C ALA A 51 -17.00 18.11 32.54
N ALA A 52 -17.02 17.50 31.35
CA ALA A 52 -17.83 16.30 31.07
C ALA A 52 -17.30 15.04 31.80
N LEU A 53 -15.98 14.95 32.03
CA LEU A 53 -15.37 13.89 32.83
C LEU A 53 -15.58 14.10 34.33
N LEU A 54 -15.62 15.37 34.79
CA LEU A 54 -16.05 15.74 36.14
C LEU A 54 -17.53 15.47 36.34
N ASP A 55 -18.40 15.79 35.37
CA ASP A 55 -19.82 15.40 35.35
C ASP A 55 -19.98 13.87 35.28
N MET A 56 -19.13 13.13 34.56
CA MET A 56 -19.17 11.66 34.60
C MET A 56 -18.73 11.08 35.94
N ALA A 57 -17.76 11.70 36.62
CA ALA A 57 -17.35 11.32 37.97
C ALA A 57 -18.42 11.72 39.01
N ASP A 58 -19.11 12.83 38.80
CA ASP A 58 -20.24 13.28 39.61
C ASP A 58 -21.50 12.45 39.30
N ILE A 59 -21.68 11.92 38.09
CA ILE A 59 -22.72 10.95 37.72
C ILE A 59 -22.39 9.57 38.27
N GLU A 60 -21.12 9.14 38.32
CA GLU A 60 -20.72 7.89 38.98
C GLU A 60 -20.88 8.00 40.50
N GLN A 61 -20.57 9.16 41.09
CA GLN A 61 -20.77 9.44 42.51
C GLN A 61 -22.26 9.64 42.83
N GLN A 62 -23.04 10.33 41.99
CA GLN A 62 -24.50 10.45 42.11
C GLN A 62 -25.18 9.12 41.81
N ALA A 63 -24.63 8.24 40.99
CA ALA A 63 -25.12 6.87 40.80
C ALA A 63 -24.78 5.99 42.00
N LYS A 64 -23.60 6.14 42.62
CA LYS A 64 -23.25 5.47 43.89
C LYS A 64 -24.05 6.02 45.07
N ASP A 65 -24.30 7.33 45.10
CA ASP A 65 -25.11 8.01 46.10
C ASP A 65 -26.59 7.75 45.87
N ALA A 66 -27.06 7.58 44.62
CA ALA A 66 -28.43 7.14 44.30
C ALA A 66 -28.63 5.65 44.55
N VAL A 67 -27.61 4.80 44.38
CA VAL A 67 -27.61 3.40 44.82
C VAL A 67 -27.53 3.32 46.36
N GLY A 68 -26.80 4.22 47.01
CA GLY A 68 -26.78 4.40 48.47
C GLY A 68 -28.12 4.91 49.01
N LEU A 69 -28.73 5.91 48.37
CA LEU A 69 -30.07 6.42 48.68
C LEU A 69 -31.14 5.38 48.39
N ALA A 70 -30.98 4.57 47.34
CA ALA A 70 -31.86 3.44 47.05
C ALA A 70 -31.72 2.34 48.11
N GLY A 71 -30.51 2.11 48.65
CA GLY A 71 -30.24 1.25 49.79
C GLY A 71 -30.84 1.78 51.10
N ASP A 72 -30.72 3.08 51.37
CA ASP A 72 -31.32 3.77 52.52
C ASP A 72 -32.84 3.88 52.40
N LEU A 73 -33.39 4.04 51.18
CA LEU A 73 -34.81 3.94 50.85
C LEU A 73 -35.33 2.52 51.02
N PHE A 74 -34.54 1.49 50.71
CA PHE A 74 -34.85 0.09 51.01
C PHE A 74 -34.85 -0.17 52.52
N GLY A 75 -33.91 0.43 53.27
CA GLY A 75 -33.89 0.42 54.73
C GLY A 75 -35.06 1.17 55.37
N LEU A 76 -35.50 2.28 54.75
CA LEU A 76 -36.72 3.00 55.09
C LEU A 76 -37.97 2.21 54.70
N PHE A 77 -37.95 1.42 53.62
CA PHE A 77 -39.02 0.51 53.24
C PHE A 77 -39.13 -0.69 54.19
N GLU A 78 -38.01 -1.23 54.68
CA GLU A 78 -37.99 -2.21 55.78
C GLU A 78 -38.52 -1.59 57.08
N ALA A 79 -38.11 -0.37 57.44
CA ALA A 79 -38.60 0.34 58.62
C ALA A 79 -40.11 0.71 58.50
N MET A 80 -40.58 1.07 57.31
CA MET A 80 -42.00 1.31 57.03
C MET A 80 -42.81 0.02 56.94
N SER A 81 -42.22 -1.10 56.53
CA SER A 81 -42.87 -2.42 56.61
C SER A 81 -43.20 -2.82 58.05
N GLY A 82 -42.36 -2.41 59.02
CA GLY A 82 -42.63 -2.53 60.45
C GLY A 82 -43.77 -1.62 60.94
N ALA A 83 -43.95 -0.44 60.33
CA ALA A 83 -45.03 0.49 60.65
C ALA A 83 -46.39 0.09 60.03
N ILE A 84 -46.39 -0.58 58.86
CA ILE A 84 -47.60 -1.13 58.23
C ILE A 84 -48.25 -2.21 59.13
N GLY A 85 -47.45 -2.97 59.90
CA GLY A 85 -47.95 -3.92 60.89
C GLY A 85 -48.72 -3.30 62.07
N LEU A 86 -48.49 -2.03 62.37
CA LEU A 86 -49.15 -1.29 63.47
C LEU A 86 -50.32 -0.41 63.01
N ILE A 87 -50.42 -0.10 61.71
CA ILE A 87 -51.51 0.72 61.15
C ILE A 87 -52.77 -0.12 60.86
N VAL A 88 -52.60 -1.40 60.49
CA VAL A 88 -53.70 -2.31 60.18
C VAL A 88 -54.66 -2.56 61.38
N PRO A 89 -54.19 -2.71 62.64
CA PRO A 89 -55.10 -2.84 63.79
C PRO A 89 -55.80 -1.52 64.17
N ILE A 90 -55.15 -0.37 63.97
CA ILE A 90 -55.70 0.94 64.33
C ILE A 90 -56.81 1.37 63.36
N LEU A 91 -56.66 1.08 62.06
CA LEU A 91 -57.72 1.27 61.06
C LEU A 91 -58.90 0.31 61.26
N ALA A 92 -58.66 -0.91 61.76
CA ALA A 92 -59.71 -1.88 62.09
C ALA A 92 -60.59 -1.46 63.28
N ILE A 93 -60.07 -0.63 64.19
CA ILE A 93 -60.82 -0.09 65.35
C ILE A 93 -61.67 1.13 64.97
N VAL A 94 -61.22 1.95 64.01
CA VAL A 94 -61.94 3.17 63.58
C VAL A 94 -63.01 2.87 62.50
N ALA A 95 -62.83 1.83 61.70
CA ALA A 95 -63.76 1.44 60.63
C ALA A 95 -64.82 0.44 61.11
N GLY A 96 -65.73 0.88 61.98
CA GLY A 96 -66.90 0.09 62.38
C GLY A 96 -67.72 -0.41 61.19
N VAL A 97 -67.74 -1.74 61.01
CA VAL A 97 -68.69 -2.64 60.30
C VAL A 97 -69.02 -2.36 58.81
N VAL A 98 -68.93 -1.14 58.28
CA VAL A 98 -69.14 -0.82 56.85
C VAL A 98 -67.81 -0.60 56.11
N GLY A 99 -66.75 -0.22 56.82
CA GLY A 99 -65.42 -0.01 56.23
C GLY A 99 -64.64 -1.29 55.94
N PHE A 100 -64.96 -2.42 56.60
CA PHE A 100 -64.21 -3.68 56.45
C PHE A 100 -64.34 -4.29 55.04
N ASN A 101 -65.52 -4.20 54.40
CA ASN A 101 -65.69 -4.69 53.03
C ASN A 101 -65.04 -3.77 51.99
N ARG A 102 -65.05 -2.44 52.19
CA ARG A 102 -64.36 -1.49 51.29
C ARG A 102 -62.84 -1.49 51.48
N LEU A 103 -62.34 -1.67 52.70
CA LEU A 103 -60.92 -1.87 52.99
C LEU A 103 -60.43 -3.22 52.47
N ASN A 104 -61.23 -4.29 52.57
CA ASN A 104 -60.87 -5.57 51.94
C ASN A 104 -60.79 -5.43 50.41
N ASN A 105 -61.77 -4.80 49.78
CA ASN A 105 -61.74 -4.58 48.33
C ASN A 105 -60.56 -3.69 47.92
N ALA A 106 -60.30 -2.59 48.64
CA ALA A 106 -59.15 -1.72 48.37
C ALA A 106 -57.81 -2.43 48.63
N SER A 107 -57.73 -3.31 49.63
CA SER A 107 -56.54 -4.13 49.87
C SER A 107 -56.31 -5.17 48.79
N GLN A 108 -57.39 -5.70 48.21
CA GLN A 108 -57.35 -6.66 47.12
C GLN A 108 -56.95 -5.99 45.81
N GLU A 109 -57.55 -4.84 45.47
CA GLU A 109 -57.17 -4.01 44.32
C GLU A 109 -55.70 -3.55 44.42
N LEU A 110 -55.25 -3.14 45.61
CA LEU A 110 -53.85 -2.77 45.84
C LEU A 110 -52.90 -3.97 45.68
N ARG A 111 -53.33 -5.16 46.12
CA ARG A 111 -52.55 -6.40 45.95
C ARG A 111 -52.45 -6.80 44.48
N GLU A 112 -53.55 -6.70 43.74
CA GLU A 112 -53.58 -6.95 42.29
C GLU A 112 -52.72 -5.94 41.53
N ALA A 113 -52.80 -4.64 41.88
CA ALA A 113 -51.95 -3.59 41.31
C ALA A 113 -50.47 -3.81 41.62
N ARG A 114 -50.13 -4.25 42.84
CA ARG A 114 -48.77 -4.60 43.24
C ARG A 114 -48.26 -5.82 42.46
N GLU A 115 -49.05 -6.88 42.32
CA GLU A 115 -48.67 -8.06 41.55
C GLU A 115 -48.49 -7.74 40.06
N GLN A 116 -49.29 -6.84 39.49
CA GLN A 116 -49.11 -6.34 38.13
C GLN A 116 -47.82 -5.54 37.98
N LEU A 117 -47.54 -4.64 38.92
CA LEU A 117 -46.31 -3.85 38.93
C LEU A 117 -45.07 -4.73 39.09
N GLU A 118 -45.09 -5.73 39.98
CA GLU A 118 -43.99 -6.68 40.16
C GLU A 118 -43.73 -7.50 38.88
N LYS A 119 -44.80 -7.90 38.16
CA LYS A 119 -44.68 -8.57 36.85
C LYS A 119 -44.10 -7.65 35.78
N GLU A 120 -44.55 -6.39 35.72
CA GLU A 120 -44.07 -5.42 34.75
C GLU A 120 -42.59 -5.06 35.01
N LEU A 121 -42.20 -4.87 36.27
CA LEU A 121 -40.81 -4.65 36.65
C LEU A 121 -39.92 -5.87 36.34
N ALA A 122 -40.41 -7.09 36.61
CA ALA A 122 -39.68 -8.31 36.24
C ALA A 122 -39.49 -8.43 34.72
N GLN A 123 -40.52 -8.09 33.94
CA GLN A 123 -40.46 -8.08 32.48
C GLN A 123 -39.50 -7.00 31.96
N ARG A 124 -39.56 -5.78 32.50
CA ARG A 124 -38.65 -4.68 32.14
C ARG A 124 -37.20 -4.96 32.51
N ASN A 125 -36.95 -5.55 33.68
CA ASN A 125 -35.59 -5.95 34.08
C ASN A 125 -35.05 -7.01 33.12
N LYS A 126 -35.87 -7.99 32.72
CA LYS A 126 -35.48 -8.98 31.72
C LYS A 126 -35.16 -8.35 30.37
N GLU A 127 -35.94 -7.36 29.91
CA GLU A 127 -35.66 -6.61 28.68
C GLU A 127 -34.34 -5.82 28.78
N LEU A 128 -34.06 -5.20 29.93
CA LEU A 128 -32.82 -4.47 30.18
C LEU A 128 -31.59 -5.40 30.20
N ASP A 129 -31.71 -6.58 30.81
CA ASP A 129 -30.65 -7.58 30.82
C ASP A 129 -30.35 -8.06 29.39
N GLN A 130 -31.39 -8.33 28.58
CA GLN A 130 -31.24 -8.69 27.17
C GLN A 130 -30.54 -7.59 26.36
N LEU A 131 -30.96 -6.34 26.52
CA LEU A 131 -30.35 -5.21 25.83
C LEU A 131 -28.89 -5.01 26.24
N ARG A 132 -28.57 -5.22 27.52
CA ARG A 132 -27.19 -5.14 28.04
C ARG A 132 -26.31 -6.22 27.42
N ASP A 133 -26.80 -7.46 27.33
CA ASP A 133 -26.08 -8.57 26.72
C ASP A 133 -25.84 -8.32 25.22
N GLU A 134 -26.84 -7.81 24.49
CA GLU A 134 -26.72 -7.44 23.07
C GLU A 134 -25.71 -6.32 22.84
N LEU A 135 -25.75 -5.27 23.66
CA LEU A 135 -24.79 -4.16 23.60
C LEU A 135 -23.37 -4.64 23.90
N GLN A 136 -23.20 -5.51 24.91
CA GLN A 136 -21.90 -6.07 25.26
C GLN A 136 -21.35 -6.97 24.14
N ALA A 137 -22.19 -7.82 23.55
CA ALA A 137 -21.80 -8.67 22.43
C ALA A 137 -21.41 -7.82 21.20
N THR A 138 -22.17 -6.77 20.89
CA THR A 138 -21.87 -5.84 19.79
C THR A 138 -20.55 -5.11 20.03
N ALA A 139 -20.34 -4.58 21.24
CA ALA A 139 -19.12 -3.89 21.62
C ALA A 139 -17.89 -4.82 21.56
N GLN A 140 -18.05 -6.08 22.00
CA GLN A 140 -16.99 -7.08 21.92
C GLN A 140 -16.64 -7.41 20.46
N HIS A 141 -17.64 -7.67 19.63
CA HIS A 141 -17.44 -7.92 18.20
C HIS A 141 -16.78 -6.73 17.49
N GLN A 142 -17.16 -5.49 17.82
CA GLN A 142 -16.50 -4.29 17.30
C GLN A 142 -15.04 -4.18 17.74
N ARG A 143 -14.73 -4.52 19.00
CA ARG A 143 -13.34 -4.54 19.51
C ARG A 143 -12.50 -5.60 18.80
N GLU A 144 -13.04 -6.80 18.58
CA GLU A 144 -12.37 -7.87 17.86
C GLU A 144 -12.07 -7.47 16.42
N ASN A 145 -13.06 -6.90 15.72
CA ASN A 145 -12.87 -6.39 14.36
C ASN A 145 -11.85 -5.25 14.29
N ALA A 146 -11.90 -4.31 15.25
CA ALA A 146 -10.92 -3.22 15.32
C ALA A 146 -9.50 -3.75 15.59
N THR A 147 -9.37 -4.78 16.44
CA THR A 147 -8.08 -5.43 16.73
C THR A 147 -7.57 -6.16 15.49
N ALA A 148 -8.42 -6.92 14.79
CA ALA A 148 -8.06 -7.61 13.56
C ALA A 148 -7.62 -6.62 12.47
N ALA A 149 -8.37 -5.54 12.25
CA ALA A 149 -7.99 -4.47 11.32
C ALA A 149 -6.65 -3.82 11.71
N SER A 150 -6.41 -3.57 13.00
CA SER A 150 -5.13 -3.03 13.48
C SER A 150 -3.96 -4.00 13.20
N ILE A 151 -4.17 -5.30 13.36
CA ILE A 151 -3.15 -6.31 13.04
C ILE A 151 -2.87 -6.30 11.54
N ALA A 152 -3.90 -6.31 10.69
CA ALA A 152 -3.76 -6.24 9.25
C ALA A 152 -2.95 -5.01 8.81
N LEU A 153 -3.29 -3.83 9.34
CA LEU A 153 -2.59 -2.58 9.05
C LEU A 153 -1.12 -2.61 9.51
N SER A 154 -0.81 -3.25 10.63
CA SER A 154 0.58 -3.39 11.11
C SER A 154 1.45 -4.30 10.24
N LEU A 155 0.84 -5.22 9.49
CA LEU A 155 1.54 -6.11 8.56
C LEU A 155 1.87 -5.41 7.24
N LEU A 156 1.14 -4.35 6.86
CA LEU A 156 1.37 -3.63 5.60
C LEU A 156 2.81 -3.09 5.47
N PRO A 157 3.38 -2.36 6.46
CA PRO A 157 4.75 -1.89 6.37
C PRO A 157 5.80 -3.01 6.39
N VAL A 158 5.47 -4.18 6.95
CA VAL A 158 6.36 -5.35 6.93
C VAL A 158 6.44 -5.90 5.51
N GLY A 159 5.30 -6.11 4.86
CA GLY A 159 5.23 -6.54 3.47
C GLY A 159 5.91 -5.54 2.54
N GLU A 160 5.78 -4.24 2.81
CA GLU A 160 6.42 -3.19 2.02
C GLU A 160 7.95 -3.24 2.13
N ARG A 161 8.49 -3.45 3.34
CA ARG A 161 9.94 -3.62 3.50
C ARG A 161 10.46 -4.87 2.79
N GLN A 162 9.71 -5.97 2.83
CA GLN A 162 10.06 -7.18 2.10
C GLN A 162 10.04 -6.95 0.59
N TYR A 163 9.02 -6.25 0.08
CA TYR A 163 8.93 -5.85 -1.31
C TYR A 163 10.15 -5.02 -1.74
N ARG A 164 10.50 -3.98 -0.97
CA ARG A 164 11.68 -3.14 -1.24
C ARG A 164 13.00 -3.90 -1.16
N ALA A 165 13.07 -4.95 -0.34
CA ALA A 165 14.19 -5.88 -0.28
C ALA A 165 14.18 -6.91 -1.42
N GLN A 166 13.29 -6.77 -2.40
CA GLN A 166 13.06 -7.70 -3.52
C GLN A 166 12.64 -9.12 -3.07
N ASP A 167 12.24 -9.29 -1.81
CA ASP A 167 11.65 -10.52 -1.28
C ASP A 167 10.16 -10.56 -1.62
N TYR A 168 9.85 -10.75 -2.90
CA TYR A 168 8.47 -10.81 -3.38
C TYR A 168 7.68 -11.94 -2.72
N ARG A 169 8.32 -13.08 -2.45
CA ARG A 169 7.65 -14.23 -1.80
C ARG A 169 7.27 -13.90 -0.36
N GLY A 170 8.19 -13.32 0.42
CA GLY A 170 7.91 -12.90 1.79
C GLY A 170 6.86 -11.79 1.86
N ALA A 171 6.92 -10.82 0.93
CA ALA A 171 5.92 -9.76 0.83
C ALA A 171 4.52 -10.33 0.57
N LEU A 172 4.39 -11.27 -0.38
CA LEU A 172 3.12 -11.94 -0.69
C LEU A 172 2.58 -12.72 0.53
N ASP A 173 3.42 -13.48 1.24
CA ASP A 173 3.01 -14.19 2.46
C ASP A 173 2.48 -13.23 3.53
N THR A 174 3.21 -12.14 3.78
CA THR A 174 2.81 -11.13 4.76
C THR A 174 1.50 -10.45 4.40
N TYR A 175 1.30 -10.09 3.13
CA TYR A 175 0.04 -9.48 2.69
C TYR A 175 -1.12 -10.48 2.69
N GLN A 176 -0.89 -11.76 2.37
CA GLN A 176 -1.89 -12.81 2.51
C GLN A 176 -2.31 -13.02 3.97
N ARG A 177 -1.36 -12.94 4.91
CA ARG A 177 -1.66 -12.95 6.35
C ARG A 177 -2.46 -11.71 6.76
N ALA A 178 -2.12 -10.53 6.26
CA ALA A 178 -2.91 -9.31 6.50
C ALA A 178 -4.35 -9.48 6.02
N LEU A 179 -4.55 -10.10 4.85
CA LEU A 179 -5.86 -10.38 4.28
C LEU A 179 -6.71 -11.34 5.14
N GLN A 180 -6.09 -12.26 5.88
CA GLN A 180 -6.80 -13.13 6.83
C GLN A 180 -7.42 -12.35 8.00
N TYR A 181 -6.80 -11.22 8.39
CA TYR A 181 -7.30 -10.38 9.48
C TYR A 181 -8.29 -9.31 9.00
N ASP A 182 -8.10 -8.77 7.80
CA ASP A 182 -9.01 -7.78 7.20
C ASP A 182 -9.26 -8.08 5.70
N PRO A 183 -10.17 -9.02 5.38
CA PRO A 183 -10.40 -9.46 4.00
C PRO A 183 -11.06 -8.40 3.11
N LYS A 184 -11.63 -7.35 3.71
CA LYS A 184 -12.36 -6.28 3.02
C LYS A 184 -11.51 -5.02 2.84
N ASN A 185 -10.20 -5.09 3.09
CA ASN A 185 -9.31 -3.97 2.94
C ASN A 185 -8.82 -3.79 1.49
N PRO A 186 -9.22 -2.72 0.78
CA PRO A 186 -8.77 -2.51 -0.60
C PRO A 186 -7.26 -2.31 -0.73
N ILE A 187 -6.60 -1.80 0.32
CA ILE A 187 -5.15 -1.53 0.32
C ILE A 187 -4.36 -2.84 0.28
N ILE A 188 -4.81 -3.88 1.00
CA ILE A 188 -4.12 -5.18 1.03
C ILE A 188 -4.16 -5.83 -0.37
N HIS A 189 -5.34 -5.82 -1.00
CA HIS A 189 -5.52 -6.32 -2.37
C HIS A 189 -4.68 -5.55 -3.39
N TYR A 190 -4.60 -4.23 -3.23
CA TYR A 190 -3.72 -3.38 -4.04
C TYR A 190 -2.24 -3.76 -3.90
N ARG A 191 -1.76 -3.93 -2.65
CA ARG A 191 -0.37 -4.32 -2.36
C ARG A 191 -0.03 -5.70 -2.94
N LEU A 192 -0.94 -6.67 -2.79
CA LEU A 192 -0.81 -7.98 -3.45
C LEU A 192 -0.73 -7.83 -4.97
N GLY A 193 -1.64 -7.05 -5.55
CA GLY A 193 -1.66 -6.78 -6.98
C GLY A 193 -0.38 -6.14 -7.50
N TYR A 194 0.17 -5.18 -6.76
CA TYR A 194 1.44 -4.54 -7.08
C TYR A 194 2.59 -5.54 -7.07
N VAL A 195 2.74 -6.34 -6.01
CA VAL A 195 3.80 -7.36 -5.91
C VAL A 195 3.66 -8.42 -7.00
N TYR A 196 2.45 -8.91 -7.28
CA TYR A 196 2.22 -9.84 -8.40
C TYR A 196 2.61 -9.23 -9.76
N THR A 197 2.42 -7.92 -9.93
CA THR A 197 2.82 -7.23 -11.16
C THR A 197 4.34 -7.21 -11.33
N GLN A 198 5.06 -6.98 -10.23
CA GLN A 198 6.53 -6.95 -10.21
C GLN A 198 7.11 -8.37 -10.36
N SER A 199 6.47 -9.40 -9.79
CA SER A 199 6.85 -10.81 -9.99
C SER A 199 6.49 -11.36 -11.39
N GLY A 200 5.73 -10.60 -12.19
CA GLY A 200 5.32 -10.98 -13.54
C GLY A 200 4.06 -11.86 -13.61
N GLU A 201 3.41 -12.12 -12.47
CA GLU A 201 2.16 -12.88 -12.36
C GLU A 201 0.94 -12.00 -12.72
N LEU A 202 0.91 -11.51 -13.97
CA LEU A 202 -0.03 -10.46 -14.43
C LEU A 202 -1.51 -10.81 -14.24
N GLU A 203 -1.90 -12.08 -14.38
CA GLU A 203 -3.29 -12.50 -14.20
C GLU A 203 -3.72 -12.42 -12.72
N LYS A 204 -2.87 -12.88 -11.78
CA LYS A 204 -3.12 -12.74 -10.34
C LYS A 204 -3.12 -11.27 -9.91
N ALA A 205 -2.23 -10.48 -10.50
CA ALA A 205 -2.21 -9.04 -10.27
C ALA A 205 -3.53 -8.39 -10.69
N ARG A 206 -4.06 -8.75 -11.87
CA ARG A 206 -5.34 -8.26 -12.36
C ARG A 206 -6.48 -8.62 -11.41
N GLU A 207 -6.56 -9.87 -10.96
CA GLU A 207 -7.61 -10.33 -10.04
C GLU A 207 -7.57 -9.58 -8.70
N ALA A 208 -6.39 -9.44 -8.09
CA ALA A 208 -6.24 -8.73 -6.83
C ALA A 208 -6.62 -7.25 -6.96
N LEU A 209 -6.20 -6.57 -8.03
CA LEU A 209 -6.54 -5.15 -8.25
C LEU A 209 -8.03 -4.96 -8.57
N GLN A 210 -8.65 -5.90 -9.27
CA GLN A 210 -10.10 -5.90 -9.50
C GLN A 210 -10.86 -6.07 -8.19
N GLU A 211 -10.39 -6.94 -7.29
CA GLU A 211 -10.99 -7.11 -5.97
C GLU A 211 -10.84 -5.85 -5.11
N SER A 212 -9.68 -5.19 -5.17
CA SER A 212 -9.47 -3.88 -4.54
C SER A 212 -10.50 -2.85 -5.02
N LEU A 213 -10.71 -2.75 -6.34
CA LEU A 213 -11.70 -1.83 -6.93
C LEU A 213 -13.16 -2.27 -6.69
N ARG A 214 -13.41 -3.55 -6.44
CA ARG A 214 -14.73 -4.04 -6.03
C ARG A 214 -15.07 -3.61 -4.59
N LEU A 215 -14.05 -3.53 -3.73
CA LEU A 215 -14.19 -3.09 -2.34
C LEU A 215 -14.25 -1.55 -2.23
N ASP A 216 -13.44 -0.85 -3.01
CA ASP A 216 -13.46 0.60 -3.15
C ASP A 216 -13.28 1.00 -4.62
N GLU A 217 -14.40 1.32 -5.27
CA GLU A 217 -14.43 1.72 -6.67
C GLU A 217 -13.63 3.00 -6.92
N GLN A 218 -13.48 3.89 -5.94
CA GLN A 218 -12.80 5.18 -6.12
C GLN A 218 -11.29 5.09 -5.85
N PHE A 219 -10.76 3.91 -5.53
CA PHE A 219 -9.37 3.76 -5.13
C PHE A 219 -8.39 3.94 -6.32
N ALA A 220 -7.97 5.19 -6.53
CA ALA A 220 -7.09 5.59 -7.62
C ALA A 220 -5.77 4.79 -7.73
N PRO A 221 -5.07 4.44 -6.63
CA PRO A 221 -3.88 3.58 -6.69
C PRO A 221 -4.13 2.24 -7.39
N SER A 222 -5.21 1.54 -7.03
CA SER A 222 -5.57 0.27 -7.68
C SER A 222 -5.94 0.43 -9.13
N ARG A 223 -6.60 1.53 -9.48
CA ARG A 223 -6.96 1.83 -10.87
C ARG A 223 -5.71 2.06 -11.72
N ALA A 224 -4.77 2.88 -11.26
CA ALA A 224 -3.51 3.12 -11.95
C ALA A 224 -2.67 1.84 -12.06
N ALA A 225 -2.54 1.08 -10.96
CA ALA A 225 -1.83 -0.21 -10.98
C ALA A 225 -2.49 -1.22 -11.93
N LEU A 226 -3.82 -1.25 -12.03
CA LEU A 226 -4.52 -2.10 -12.98
C LEU A 226 -4.25 -1.65 -14.42
N GLY A 227 -4.21 -0.33 -14.65
CA GLY A 227 -3.77 0.25 -15.93
C GLY A 227 -2.37 -0.23 -16.30
N TYR A 228 -1.45 -0.27 -15.33
CA TYR A 228 -0.10 -0.79 -15.51
C TYR A 228 -0.05 -2.29 -15.81
N VAL A 229 -0.89 -3.11 -15.17
CA VAL A 229 -1.04 -4.54 -15.50
C VAL A 229 -1.48 -4.72 -16.94
N TYR A 230 -2.51 -3.99 -17.40
CA TYR A 230 -2.96 -4.08 -18.79
C TYR A 230 -1.89 -3.62 -19.78
N ARG A 231 -1.10 -2.60 -19.44
CA ARG A 231 0.08 -2.19 -20.22
C ARG A 231 1.09 -3.34 -20.34
N ARG A 232 1.40 -4.01 -19.24
CA ARG A 232 2.34 -5.15 -19.19
C ARG A 232 1.82 -6.37 -19.96
N ILE A 233 0.50 -6.61 -19.96
CA ILE A 233 -0.14 -7.62 -20.81
C ILE A 233 0.07 -7.27 -22.29
N GLY A 234 -0.21 -6.03 -22.68
CA GLY A 234 0.05 -5.53 -24.04
C GLY A 234 1.52 -5.68 -24.45
N ASP A 235 2.46 -5.37 -23.55
CA ASP A 235 3.90 -5.56 -23.78
C ASP A 235 4.28 -7.03 -24.01
N SER A 236 3.68 -7.95 -23.25
CA SER A 236 3.90 -9.39 -23.41
C SER A 236 3.40 -9.89 -24.77
N ILE A 237 2.22 -9.43 -25.19
CA ILE A 237 1.66 -9.74 -26.52
C ILE A 237 2.53 -9.13 -27.63
N GLN A 238 3.04 -7.90 -27.44
CA GLN A 238 3.96 -7.29 -28.40
C GLN A 238 5.22 -8.14 -28.60
N LYS A 239 5.83 -8.64 -27.52
CA LYS A 239 6.99 -9.53 -27.61
C LYS A 239 6.69 -10.81 -28.39
N GLN A 240 5.47 -11.36 -28.24
CA GLN A 240 5.04 -12.52 -29.02
C GLN A 240 4.94 -12.18 -30.52
N ILE A 241 4.37 -11.03 -30.86
CA ILE A 241 4.31 -10.52 -32.25
C ILE A 241 5.72 -10.36 -32.83
N ASP A 242 6.64 -9.79 -32.06
CA ASP A 242 8.02 -9.57 -32.49
C ASP A 242 8.75 -10.90 -32.75
N ALA A 243 8.52 -11.90 -31.88
CA ALA A 243 9.08 -13.24 -32.06
C ALA A 243 8.57 -13.93 -33.32
N LEU A 244 7.25 -13.86 -33.60
CA LEU A 244 6.65 -14.38 -34.83
C LEU A 244 7.20 -13.66 -36.08
N THR A 245 7.33 -12.34 -36.01
CA THR A 245 7.88 -11.52 -37.09
C THR A 245 9.33 -11.93 -37.38
N LYS A 246 10.14 -12.12 -36.34
CA LYS A 246 11.53 -12.59 -36.46
C LYS A 246 11.62 -14.01 -37.03
N ALA A 247 10.65 -14.87 -36.75
CA ALA A 247 10.53 -16.21 -37.33
C ALA A 247 10.04 -16.20 -38.80
N GLY A 248 9.75 -15.03 -39.37
CA GLY A 248 9.32 -14.89 -40.77
C GLY A 248 7.80 -15.02 -40.97
N THR A 249 7.00 -15.04 -39.89
CA THR A 249 5.54 -15.02 -40.00
C THR A 249 5.10 -13.68 -40.60
N PRO A 250 4.32 -13.68 -41.70
CA PRO A 250 3.84 -12.45 -42.32
C PRO A 250 3.03 -11.57 -41.37
N ASN A 251 3.16 -10.26 -41.52
CA ASN A 251 2.53 -9.27 -40.65
C ASN A 251 0.98 -9.26 -40.72
N ASP A 252 0.44 -9.78 -41.82
CA ASP A 252 -0.98 -9.96 -42.13
C ASP A 252 -1.48 -11.39 -41.84
N HIS A 253 -0.64 -12.26 -41.27
CA HIS A 253 -1.04 -13.59 -40.85
C HIS A 253 -2.18 -13.51 -39.80
N PRO A 254 -3.24 -14.33 -39.88
CA PRO A 254 -4.41 -14.23 -39.00
C PRO A 254 -4.07 -14.26 -37.50
N GLU A 255 -3.09 -15.07 -37.11
CA GLU A 255 -2.60 -15.13 -35.72
C GLU A 255 -1.97 -13.81 -35.28
N VAL A 256 -1.12 -13.21 -36.11
CA VAL A 256 -0.45 -11.92 -35.82
C VAL A 256 -1.49 -10.80 -35.75
N LEU A 257 -2.49 -10.81 -36.65
CA LEU A 257 -3.59 -9.85 -36.61
C LEU A 257 -4.42 -9.97 -35.33
N LYS A 258 -4.73 -11.20 -34.89
CA LYS A 258 -5.43 -11.44 -33.62
C LYS A 258 -4.63 -10.90 -32.43
N LEU A 259 -3.33 -11.19 -32.37
CA LEU A 259 -2.46 -10.69 -31.30
C LEU A 259 -2.38 -9.15 -31.32
N LYS A 260 -2.30 -8.52 -32.49
CA LYS A 260 -2.35 -7.05 -32.60
C LYS A 260 -3.64 -6.48 -32.01
N ILE A 261 -4.79 -7.09 -32.29
CA ILE A 261 -6.10 -6.70 -31.74
C ILE A 261 -6.10 -6.85 -30.21
N ASP A 262 -5.62 -7.98 -29.68
CA ASP A 262 -5.62 -8.24 -28.24
C ASP A 262 -4.66 -7.31 -27.49
N ARG A 263 -3.50 -7.01 -28.08
CA ARG A 263 -2.56 -5.98 -27.60
C ARG A 263 -3.24 -4.61 -27.55
N ASP A 264 -3.89 -4.20 -28.63
CA ASP A 264 -4.51 -2.88 -28.72
C ASP A 264 -5.66 -2.72 -27.72
N LYS A 265 -6.46 -3.78 -27.50
CA LYS A 265 -7.45 -3.80 -26.41
C LYS A 265 -6.82 -3.61 -25.04
N ALA A 266 -5.72 -4.31 -24.76
CA ALA A 266 -5.01 -4.17 -23.50
C ALA A 266 -4.47 -2.74 -23.31
N TYR A 267 -3.91 -2.14 -24.36
CA TYR A 267 -3.42 -0.76 -24.33
C TYR A 267 -4.53 0.29 -24.20
N VAL A 268 -5.67 0.11 -24.86
CA VAL A 268 -6.83 1.00 -24.67
C VAL A 268 -7.33 0.91 -23.23
N ARG A 269 -7.50 -0.30 -22.70
CA ARG A 269 -7.93 -0.48 -21.31
C ARG A 269 -6.94 0.12 -20.32
N SER A 270 -5.64 0.01 -20.61
CA SER A 270 -4.57 0.63 -19.83
C SER A 270 -4.67 2.15 -19.82
N GLU A 271 -4.91 2.77 -20.98
CA GLU A 271 -5.09 4.22 -21.11
C GLU A 271 -6.27 4.71 -20.27
N ASP A 272 -7.44 4.10 -20.45
CA ASP A 272 -8.67 4.49 -19.71
C ASP A 272 -8.41 4.50 -18.20
N LEU A 273 -7.79 3.43 -17.69
CA LEU A 273 -7.51 3.27 -16.27
C LEU A 273 -6.49 4.28 -15.73
N PHE A 274 -5.45 4.59 -16.50
CA PHE A 274 -4.48 5.62 -16.11
C PHE A 274 -5.10 7.00 -16.10
N VAL A 275 -5.84 7.37 -17.16
CA VAL A 275 -6.49 8.67 -17.27
C VAL A 275 -7.48 8.86 -16.13
N ASP A 276 -8.39 7.91 -15.91
CA ASP A 276 -9.35 7.96 -14.80
C ASP A 276 -8.66 8.11 -13.42
N ALA A 277 -7.56 7.39 -13.20
CA ALA A 277 -6.82 7.46 -11.94
C ALA A 277 -6.13 8.82 -11.74
N LEU A 278 -5.54 9.36 -12.82
CA LEU A 278 -4.79 10.62 -12.79
C LEU A 278 -5.70 11.85 -12.83
N ASP A 279 -6.91 11.74 -13.38
CA ASP A 279 -7.95 12.76 -13.26
C ASP A 279 -8.45 12.85 -11.81
N THR A 280 -8.55 11.70 -11.12
CA THR A 280 -8.93 11.64 -9.70
C THR A 280 -7.81 12.14 -8.78
N LEU A 281 -6.56 11.71 -9.03
CA LEU A 281 -5.40 12.06 -8.21
C LEU A 281 -4.17 12.38 -9.08
N PRO A 282 -4.01 13.62 -9.55
CA PRO A 282 -2.95 13.98 -10.51
C PRO A 282 -1.52 13.86 -9.99
N LYS A 283 -1.31 13.76 -8.68
CA LYS A 283 0.01 13.60 -8.03
C LYS A 283 0.26 12.16 -7.58
N LEU A 284 -0.53 11.20 -8.07
CA LEU A 284 -0.42 9.80 -7.67
C LEU A 284 0.96 9.23 -8.08
N MET A 285 1.56 8.53 -7.13
CA MET A 285 2.81 7.79 -7.29
C MET A 285 2.55 6.30 -7.01
N ASP A 286 3.44 5.45 -7.50
CA ASP A 286 3.47 4.03 -7.17
C ASP A 286 4.29 3.75 -5.89
N GLU A 287 4.46 2.46 -5.56
CA GLU A 287 5.18 2.06 -4.34
C GLU A 287 6.69 2.30 -4.40
N ASP A 288 7.22 2.45 -5.61
CA ASP A 288 8.62 2.77 -5.86
C ASP A 288 8.85 4.30 -5.83
N GLY A 289 7.79 5.08 -5.64
CA GLY A 289 7.83 6.54 -5.60
C GLY A 289 7.86 7.19 -6.98
N GLU A 290 7.51 6.44 -8.02
CA GLU A 290 7.44 6.93 -9.40
C GLU A 290 6.06 7.45 -9.76
N SER A 291 6.00 8.46 -10.64
CA SER A 291 4.73 9.02 -11.07
C SER A 291 4.03 8.10 -12.06
N TRP A 292 2.73 7.87 -11.85
CA TRP A 292 1.90 7.16 -12.84
C TRP A 292 1.76 7.91 -14.17
N TRP A 293 2.03 9.23 -14.20
CA TRP A 293 2.17 9.96 -15.47
C TRP A 293 3.33 9.42 -16.32
N GLY A 294 4.43 8.98 -15.70
CA GLY A 294 5.54 8.34 -16.40
C GLY A 294 5.13 6.99 -17.01
N ALA A 295 4.32 6.21 -16.31
CA ALA A 295 3.78 4.95 -16.82
C ALA A 295 2.82 5.19 -18.01
N LEU A 296 1.97 6.22 -17.94
CA LEU A 296 1.10 6.64 -19.04
C LEU A 296 1.93 7.14 -20.24
N GLY A 297 2.98 7.93 -20.02
CA GLY A 297 3.91 8.34 -21.07
C GLY A 297 4.58 7.14 -21.76
N GLY A 298 4.93 6.12 -20.98
CA GLY A 298 5.45 4.85 -21.49
C GLY A 298 4.45 4.08 -22.35
N LEU A 299 3.16 4.10 -22.00
CA LEU A 299 2.08 3.54 -22.82
C LEU A 299 1.95 4.31 -24.14
N TYR A 300 1.88 5.63 -24.09
CA TYR A 300 1.75 6.49 -25.28
C TYR A 300 2.92 6.32 -26.24
N ARG A 301 4.15 6.24 -25.72
CA ARG A 301 5.33 5.96 -26.54
C ARG A 301 5.22 4.63 -27.29
N ARG A 302 4.75 3.56 -26.63
CA ARG A 302 4.56 2.23 -27.26
C ARG A 302 3.52 2.24 -28.37
N ARG A 303 2.55 3.16 -28.30
CA ARG A 303 1.51 3.36 -29.31
C ARG A 303 1.92 4.36 -30.40
N GLY A 304 3.15 4.90 -30.37
CA GLY A 304 3.60 5.93 -31.30
C GLY A 304 2.91 7.28 -31.12
N GLN A 305 2.24 7.49 -29.98
CA GLN A 305 1.54 8.74 -29.65
C GLN A 305 2.52 9.71 -29.00
N VAL A 306 3.45 10.22 -29.80
CA VAL A 306 4.64 10.95 -29.33
C VAL A 306 4.29 12.22 -28.55
N GLU A 307 3.36 13.03 -29.03
CA GLU A 307 2.97 14.28 -28.35
C GLU A 307 2.30 14.01 -27.00
N GLN A 308 1.40 13.01 -26.94
CA GLN A 308 0.80 12.59 -25.68
C GLN A 308 1.84 12.02 -24.71
N ALA A 309 2.84 11.28 -25.22
CA ALA A 309 3.93 10.77 -24.41
C ALA A 309 4.77 11.92 -23.81
N ILE A 310 5.11 12.94 -24.62
CA ILE A 310 5.81 14.14 -24.14
C ILE A 310 5.00 14.82 -23.04
N TYR A 311 3.71 15.09 -23.26
CA TYR A 311 2.84 15.69 -22.25
C TYR A 311 2.82 14.88 -20.95
N ALA A 312 2.62 13.57 -21.04
CA ALA A 312 2.57 12.71 -19.86
C ALA A 312 3.91 12.69 -19.12
N TYR A 313 5.04 12.60 -19.81
CA TYR A 313 6.35 12.68 -19.14
C TYR A 313 6.63 14.07 -18.56
N GLU A 314 6.20 15.17 -19.20
CA GLU A 314 6.28 16.52 -18.62
C GLU A 314 5.50 16.60 -17.30
N ARG A 315 4.30 16.01 -17.23
CA ARG A 315 3.55 15.91 -15.97
C ARG A 315 4.28 15.02 -14.95
N GLY A 316 4.87 13.91 -15.40
CA GLY A 316 5.71 13.04 -14.58
C GLY A 316 6.86 13.80 -13.91
N THR A 317 7.59 14.63 -14.67
CA THR A 317 8.68 15.45 -14.11
C THR A 317 8.24 16.48 -13.07
N GLN A 318 6.96 16.89 -13.08
CA GLN A 318 6.39 17.78 -12.07
C GLN A 318 6.00 17.04 -10.78
N VAL A 319 5.62 15.76 -10.89
CA VAL A 319 5.21 14.93 -9.75
C VAL A 319 6.43 14.31 -9.06
N THR A 320 7.41 13.83 -9.82
CA THR A 320 8.65 13.22 -9.32
C THR A 320 9.89 13.97 -9.82
N PRO A 321 10.11 15.25 -9.41
CA PRO A 321 11.24 16.07 -9.87
C PRO A 321 12.63 15.57 -9.44
N GLN A 322 12.66 14.64 -8.50
CA GLN A 322 13.85 13.99 -7.97
C GLN A 322 14.23 12.70 -8.70
N SER A 323 13.34 12.11 -9.50
CA SER A 323 13.60 10.87 -10.24
C SER A 323 14.17 11.18 -11.62
N SER A 324 15.22 10.50 -12.05
CA SER A 324 15.72 10.62 -13.42
C SER A 324 14.77 10.01 -14.46
N TYR A 325 13.94 9.03 -14.08
CA TYR A 325 13.13 8.23 -14.99
C TYR A 325 12.23 9.02 -15.97
N PRO A 326 11.37 9.96 -15.53
CA PRO A 326 10.54 10.73 -16.46
C PRO A 326 11.37 11.68 -17.34
N PHE A 327 12.47 12.23 -16.82
CA PHE A 327 13.35 13.11 -17.60
C PHE A 327 14.11 12.34 -18.69
N SER A 328 14.61 11.14 -18.38
CA SER A 328 15.35 10.29 -19.33
C SER A 328 14.49 9.92 -20.53
N ASN A 329 13.24 9.54 -20.28
CA ASN A 329 12.29 9.21 -21.35
C ASN A 329 11.85 10.46 -22.13
N LEU A 330 11.62 11.59 -21.45
CA LEU A 330 11.28 12.86 -22.10
C LEU A 330 12.41 13.35 -23.02
N ALA A 331 13.67 13.26 -22.56
CA ALA A 331 14.83 13.65 -23.34
C ALA A 331 14.96 12.81 -24.62
N LEU A 332 14.69 11.50 -24.54
CA LEU A 332 14.71 10.63 -25.70
C LEU A 332 13.61 10.98 -26.72
N LEU A 333 12.43 11.38 -26.26
CA LEU A 333 11.35 11.88 -27.13
C LEU A 333 11.71 13.22 -27.78
N TYR A 334 12.44 14.08 -27.07
CA TYR A 334 12.99 15.30 -27.66
C TYR A 334 14.06 15.00 -28.71
N ALA A 335 14.87 13.95 -28.54
CA ALA A 335 15.77 13.48 -29.58
C ALA A 335 15.00 13.01 -30.82
N GLU A 336 13.96 12.19 -30.61
CA GLU A 336 13.12 11.62 -31.68
C GLU A 336 12.37 12.69 -32.50
N THR A 337 11.94 13.77 -31.84
CA THR A 337 11.24 14.90 -32.47
C THR A 337 12.20 16.00 -32.99
N GLY A 338 13.52 15.79 -32.92
CA GLY A 338 14.52 16.74 -33.41
C GLY A 338 14.67 18.00 -32.55
N GLN A 339 14.10 18.03 -31.34
CA GLN A 339 14.18 19.14 -30.39
C GLN A 339 15.50 19.12 -29.61
N ARG A 340 16.63 19.27 -30.32
CA ARG A 340 17.98 19.06 -29.79
C ARG A 340 18.30 19.90 -28.55
N GLU A 341 17.87 21.16 -28.51
CA GLU A 341 18.12 22.03 -27.35
C GLU A 341 17.42 21.52 -26.09
N LYS A 342 16.13 21.16 -26.20
CA LYS A 342 15.36 20.59 -25.10
C LYS A 342 15.94 19.23 -24.68
N MET A 343 16.33 18.40 -25.64
CA MET A 343 17.00 17.13 -25.39
C MET A 343 18.25 17.32 -24.52
N ILE A 344 19.20 18.17 -24.93
CA ILE A 344 20.44 18.42 -24.18
C ILE A 344 20.15 18.96 -22.78
N LYS A 345 19.27 19.96 -22.65
CA LYS A 345 18.91 20.53 -21.35
C LYS A 345 18.27 19.49 -20.42
N THR A 346 17.44 18.63 -20.97
CA THR A 346 16.79 17.56 -20.19
C THR A 346 17.80 16.51 -19.76
N TYR A 347 18.72 16.09 -20.64
CA TYR A 347 19.80 15.17 -20.28
C TYR A 347 20.80 15.74 -19.27
N GLN A 348 21.03 17.05 -19.24
CA GLN A 348 21.81 17.68 -18.15
C GLN A 348 21.13 17.48 -16.79
N ARG A 349 19.79 17.55 -16.73
CA ARG A 349 19.03 17.26 -15.52
C ARG A 349 19.10 15.78 -15.16
N VAL A 350 18.98 14.88 -16.13
CA VAL A 350 19.15 13.43 -15.94
C VAL A 350 20.52 13.13 -15.36
N GLU A 351 21.59 13.67 -15.93
CA GLU A 351 22.95 13.46 -15.44
C GLU A 351 23.10 13.89 -13.98
N GLN A 352 22.54 15.05 -13.60
CA GLN A 352 22.59 15.53 -12.21
C GLN A 352 21.86 14.58 -11.25
N LEU A 353 20.64 14.15 -11.62
CA LEU A 353 19.83 13.27 -10.79
C LEU A 353 20.46 11.88 -10.66
N ALA A 354 20.80 11.26 -11.78
CA ALA A 354 21.42 9.94 -11.85
C ALA A 354 22.79 9.91 -11.14
N TRP A 355 23.58 10.99 -11.23
CA TRP A 355 24.82 11.10 -10.48
C TRP A 355 24.59 11.08 -8.97
N ASN A 356 23.59 11.82 -8.47
CA ASN A 356 23.25 11.81 -7.05
C ASN A 356 22.74 10.44 -6.59
N GLU A 357 21.94 9.76 -7.42
CA GLU A 357 21.44 8.41 -7.14
C GLU A 357 22.59 7.39 -7.06
N VAL A 358 23.52 7.40 -8.01
CA VAL A 358 24.72 6.55 -7.98
C VAL A 358 25.58 6.82 -6.74
N GLN A 359 25.66 8.07 -6.27
CA GLN A 359 26.39 8.41 -5.05
C GLN A 359 25.69 7.93 -3.78
N ALA A 360 24.37 7.87 -3.78
CA ALA A 360 23.57 7.39 -2.65
C ALA A 360 23.55 5.85 -2.60
N ASP A 361 23.48 5.21 -3.77
CA ASP A 361 23.45 3.76 -3.93
C ASP A 361 24.34 3.34 -5.11
N VAL A 362 25.54 2.85 -4.77
CA VAL A 362 26.55 2.44 -5.75
C VAL A 362 26.17 1.16 -6.50
N ASP A 363 25.13 0.44 -6.07
CA ASP A 363 24.64 -0.78 -6.72
C ASP A 363 23.41 -0.49 -7.62
N ASN A 364 22.96 0.77 -7.71
CA ASN A 364 21.85 1.16 -8.55
C ASN A 364 22.24 1.22 -10.04
N TYR A 365 22.13 0.07 -10.72
CA TYR A 365 22.38 -0.06 -12.15
C TYR A 365 21.57 0.93 -13.01
N TRP A 366 20.30 1.18 -12.68
CA TRP A 366 19.44 2.02 -13.51
C TRP A 366 19.89 3.48 -13.51
N ALA A 367 20.36 3.98 -12.36
CA ALA A 367 20.99 5.29 -12.28
C ALA A 367 22.27 5.35 -13.13
N TYR A 368 23.10 4.30 -13.13
CA TYR A 368 24.24 4.24 -14.06
C TYR A 368 23.82 4.25 -15.53
N ALA A 369 22.77 3.51 -15.90
CA ALA A 369 22.27 3.47 -17.27
C ALA A 369 21.81 4.87 -17.74
N ASP A 370 21.05 5.58 -16.91
CA ASP A 370 20.61 6.95 -17.18
C ASP A 370 21.79 7.93 -17.25
N LEU A 371 22.80 7.75 -16.39
CA LEU A 371 24.03 8.55 -16.40
C LEU A 371 24.85 8.32 -17.69
N ILE A 372 24.95 7.08 -18.15
CA ILE A 372 25.62 6.74 -19.42
C ILE A 372 24.87 7.36 -20.59
N VAL A 373 23.56 7.16 -20.69
CA VAL A 373 22.75 7.68 -21.81
C VAL A 373 22.81 9.20 -21.85
N SER A 374 22.68 9.87 -20.69
CA SER A 374 22.73 11.34 -20.61
C SER A 374 24.10 11.92 -20.97
N ARG A 375 25.20 11.29 -20.54
CA ARG A 375 26.57 11.71 -20.92
C ARG A 375 26.84 11.49 -22.40
N MET A 376 26.42 10.35 -22.95
CA MET A 376 26.55 10.07 -24.38
C MET A 376 25.74 11.03 -25.24
N ALA A 377 24.52 11.40 -24.81
CA ALA A 377 23.71 12.39 -25.51
C ALA A 377 24.36 13.78 -25.57
N GLN A 378 25.24 14.08 -24.62
CA GLN A 378 26.00 15.32 -24.53
C GLN A 378 27.40 15.23 -25.17
N GLY A 379 27.79 14.09 -25.74
CA GLY A 379 29.12 13.87 -26.30
C GLY A 379 30.24 13.70 -25.25
N LYS A 380 29.89 13.45 -23.98
CA LYS A 380 30.83 13.27 -22.85
C LYS A 380 31.40 11.84 -22.82
N VAL A 381 32.05 11.44 -23.92
CA VAL A 381 32.48 10.05 -24.15
C VAL A 381 33.49 9.58 -23.11
N LYS A 382 34.40 10.46 -22.68
CA LYS A 382 35.42 10.14 -21.68
C LYS A 382 34.78 9.82 -20.33
N GLU A 383 33.90 10.70 -19.87
CA GLU A 383 33.17 10.57 -18.61
C GLU A 383 32.25 9.35 -18.60
N THR A 384 31.70 8.96 -19.76
CA THR A 384 30.99 7.68 -19.89
C THR A 384 31.94 6.50 -19.71
N ARG A 385 33.10 6.50 -20.38
CA ARG A 385 34.09 5.40 -20.28
C ARG A 385 34.63 5.23 -18.86
N ASP A 386 34.77 6.32 -18.11
CA ASP A 386 35.25 6.29 -16.72
C ASP A 386 34.31 5.52 -15.78
N ILE A 387 33.01 5.49 -16.06
CA ILE A 387 32.00 4.80 -15.22
C ILE A 387 31.51 3.46 -15.80
N LEU A 388 31.80 3.19 -17.08
CA LEU A 388 31.18 2.09 -17.83
C LEU A 388 31.42 0.73 -17.17
N ASN A 389 32.65 0.44 -16.72
CA ASN A 389 32.94 -0.86 -16.10
C ASN A 389 32.14 -1.08 -14.80
N MET A 390 32.04 -0.05 -13.95
CA MET A 390 31.26 -0.12 -12.71
C MET A 390 29.77 -0.34 -13.01
N ALA A 391 29.24 0.38 -14.01
CA ALA A 391 27.86 0.22 -14.46
C ALA A 391 27.58 -1.21 -14.97
N LEU A 392 28.53 -1.81 -15.69
CA LEU A 392 28.36 -3.15 -16.24
C LEU A 392 28.47 -4.25 -15.17
N GLU A 393 29.31 -4.05 -14.16
CA GLU A 393 29.45 -4.97 -13.03
C GLU A 393 28.22 -4.96 -12.10
N THR A 394 27.58 -3.81 -11.93
CA THR A 394 26.35 -3.66 -11.13
C THR A 394 25.09 -4.18 -11.83
N ALA A 395 25.14 -4.40 -13.14
CA ALA A 395 24.00 -4.92 -13.90
C ALA A 395 23.54 -6.29 -13.34
N PRO A 396 22.26 -6.50 -13.03
CA PRO A 396 21.75 -7.78 -12.51
C PRO A 396 22.15 -8.99 -13.37
N THR A 397 22.66 -10.06 -12.73
CA THR A 397 23.14 -11.30 -13.40
C THR A 397 21.99 -12.17 -13.93
N ASP A 398 20.86 -12.13 -13.25
CA ASP A 398 19.68 -12.96 -13.46
C ASP A 398 18.78 -12.43 -14.58
N SER A 399 18.95 -11.17 -14.99
CA SER A 399 18.19 -10.53 -16.07
C SER A 399 19.06 -10.29 -17.31
N PRO A 400 19.01 -11.18 -18.33
CA PRO A 400 19.72 -10.97 -19.59
C PRO A 400 19.21 -9.75 -20.36
N TYR A 401 18.01 -9.25 -20.04
CA TYR A 401 17.40 -8.11 -20.72
C TYR A 401 17.94 -6.75 -20.26
N THR A 402 18.67 -6.70 -19.14
CA THR A 402 19.05 -5.43 -18.51
C THR A 402 20.08 -4.65 -19.33
N LEU A 403 21.12 -5.34 -19.80
CA LEU A 403 22.13 -4.75 -20.71
C LEU A 403 21.55 -4.47 -22.09
N GLU A 404 20.68 -5.36 -22.60
CA GLU A 404 20.00 -5.16 -23.89
C GLU A 404 19.10 -3.91 -23.89
N SER A 405 18.46 -3.58 -22.76
CA SER A 405 17.67 -2.35 -22.63
C SER A 405 18.54 -1.08 -22.75
N LEU A 406 19.74 -1.10 -22.17
CA LEU A 406 20.70 0.00 -22.31
C LEU A 406 21.20 0.10 -23.76
N ILE A 407 21.52 -1.04 -24.38
CA ILE A 407 21.93 -1.10 -25.80
C ILE A 407 20.85 -0.52 -26.70
N ASP A 408 19.58 -0.95 -26.59
CA ASP A 408 18.49 -0.42 -27.42
C ASP A 408 18.33 1.08 -27.25
N THR A 409 18.44 1.58 -26.02
CA THR A 409 18.33 3.02 -25.73
C THR A 409 19.47 3.81 -26.38
N LEU A 410 20.70 3.31 -26.28
CA LEU A 410 21.87 3.91 -26.93
C LEU A 410 21.77 3.85 -28.45
N GLU A 411 21.35 2.73 -29.03
CA GLU A 411 21.17 2.60 -30.48
C GLU A 411 20.07 3.55 -31.00
N ARG A 412 18.99 3.73 -30.24
CA ARG A 412 17.96 4.75 -30.55
C ARG A 412 18.57 6.15 -30.54
N LEU A 413 19.31 6.49 -29.50
CA LEU A 413 19.99 7.79 -29.39
C LEU A 413 20.98 8.03 -30.54
N ALA A 414 21.78 7.01 -30.91
CA ALA A 414 22.72 7.08 -32.03
C ALA A 414 22.02 7.38 -33.36
N ARG A 415 20.87 6.77 -33.61
CA ARG A 415 20.05 7.05 -34.80
C ARG A 415 19.64 8.51 -34.90
N PHE A 416 19.44 9.20 -33.78
CA PHE A 416 19.01 10.61 -33.75
C PHE A 416 20.17 11.61 -33.81
N LEU A 417 21.32 11.30 -33.21
CA LEU A 417 22.46 12.24 -33.15
C LEU A 417 23.30 12.25 -34.44
N GLY A 418 23.45 11.09 -35.10
CA GLY A 418 24.27 10.97 -36.33
C GLY A 418 25.76 11.30 -36.14
N GLY A 419 26.52 11.23 -37.23
CA GLY A 419 27.92 11.69 -37.28
C GLY A 419 28.86 11.04 -36.26
N ALA A 420 29.74 11.86 -35.68
CA ALA A 420 30.74 11.41 -34.70
C ALA A 420 30.09 10.95 -33.37
N ASP A 421 29.01 11.61 -32.94
CA ASP A 421 28.28 11.26 -31.72
C ASP A 421 27.67 9.85 -31.84
N ALA A 422 27.06 9.53 -32.98
CA ALA A 422 26.55 8.18 -33.25
C ALA A 422 27.66 7.12 -33.27
N GLN A 423 28.81 7.42 -33.86
CA GLN A 423 29.95 6.50 -33.88
C GLN A 423 30.47 6.23 -32.46
N ALA A 424 30.62 7.25 -31.63
CA ALA A 424 31.04 7.09 -30.25
C ALA A 424 30.06 6.23 -29.44
N ILE A 425 28.75 6.36 -29.69
CA ILE A 425 27.74 5.49 -29.08
C ILE A 425 27.88 4.05 -29.56
N HIS A 426 28.08 3.80 -30.86
CA HIS A 426 28.29 2.45 -31.37
C HIS A 426 29.54 1.79 -30.76
N ASP A 427 30.60 2.55 -30.52
CA ASP A 427 31.81 2.03 -29.86
C ASP A 427 31.52 1.62 -28.41
N VAL A 428 30.76 2.43 -27.66
CA VAL A 428 30.31 2.07 -26.30
C VAL A 428 29.38 0.85 -26.33
N VAL A 429 28.42 0.79 -27.26
CA VAL A 429 27.53 -0.38 -27.43
C VAL A 429 28.34 -1.65 -27.70
N LYS A 430 29.39 -1.57 -28.51
CA LYS A 430 30.29 -2.70 -28.76
C LYS A 430 31.01 -3.15 -27.49
N ASP A 431 31.48 -2.22 -26.68
CA ASP A 431 32.12 -2.52 -25.39
C ASP A 431 31.12 -3.23 -24.43
N ILE A 432 29.86 -2.77 -24.39
CA ILE A 432 28.79 -3.40 -23.60
C ILE A 432 28.50 -4.83 -24.09
N ARG A 433 28.34 -5.03 -25.41
CA ARG A 433 28.10 -6.37 -26.00
C ARG A 433 29.23 -7.34 -25.69
N HIS A 434 30.48 -6.90 -25.82
CA HIS A 434 31.66 -7.70 -25.49
C HIS A 434 31.71 -8.10 -24.02
N PHE A 435 31.34 -7.19 -23.11
CA PHE A 435 31.19 -7.52 -21.69
C PHE A 435 30.10 -8.57 -21.46
N ALA A 436 28.93 -8.40 -22.09
CA ALA A 436 27.81 -9.34 -21.97
C ALA A 436 28.18 -10.74 -22.47
N GLU A 437 28.87 -10.84 -23.61
CA GLU A 437 29.37 -12.10 -24.16
C GLU A 437 30.32 -12.81 -23.18
N LYS A 438 31.34 -12.10 -22.67
CA LYS A 438 32.27 -12.66 -21.67
C LYS A 438 31.58 -13.11 -20.40
N ARG A 439 30.60 -12.34 -19.94
CA ARG A 439 29.81 -12.68 -18.75
C ARG A 439 29.01 -13.96 -18.98
N GLN A 440 28.43 -14.12 -20.17
CA GLN A 440 27.71 -15.34 -20.55
C GLN A 440 28.65 -16.55 -20.63
N GLU A 441 29.81 -16.41 -21.29
CA GLU A 441 30.82 -17.47 -21.38
C GLU A 441 31.25 -17.98 -20.00
N LYS A 442 31.48 -17.05 -19.06
CA LYS A 442 31.85 -17.39 -17.68
C LYS A 442 30.73 -18.19 -16.99
N ARG A 443 29.47 -17.78 -17.14
CA ARG A 443 28.31 -18.49 -16.57
C ARG A 443 28.16 -19.89 -17.18
N ASP A 444 28.32 -20.01 -18.48
CA ASP A 444 28.23 -21.30 -19.18
C ASP A 444 29.33 -22.26 -18.70
N GLU A 445 30.54 -21.75 -18.43
CA GLU A 445 31.62 -22.56 -17.89
C GLU A 445 31.38 -22.96 -16.41
N GLU A 446 30.91 -22.05 -15.57
CA GLU A 446 30.52 -22.35 -14.18
C GLU A 446 29.42 -23.42 -14.13
N ALA A 447 28.38 -23.29 -14.96
CA ALA A 447 27.30 -24.27 -15.06
C ALA A 447 27.81 -25.65 -15.54
N ARG A 448 28.77 -25.70 -16.46
CA ARG A 448 29.41 -26.95 -16.90
C ARG A 448 30.21 -27.61 -15.78
N VAL A 449 30.93 -26.84 -14.98
CA VAL A 449 31.70 -27.34 -13.84
C VAL A 449 30.76 -27.91 -12.77
N GLU A 450 29.68 -27.21 -12.47
CA GLU A 450 28.67 -27.66 -11.49
C GLU A 450 27.95 -28.93 -11.97
N ALA A 451 27.55 -29.00 -13.23
CA ALA A 451 26.93 -30.20 -13.80
C ALA A 451 27.85 -31.43 -13.74
N LYS A 452 29.16 -31.24 -14.00
CA LYS A 452 30.17 -32.31 -13.86
C LYS A 452 30.27 -32.77 -12.40
N ARG A 453 30.29 -31.83 -11.45
CA ARG A 453 30.33 -32.13 -10.01
C ARG A 453 29.11 -32.91 -9.56
N ALA A 454 27.90 -32.45 -9.89
CA ALA A 454 26.65 -33.13 -9.56
C ALA A 454 26.61 -34.56 -10.14
N THR A 455 27.08 -34.74 -11.39
CA THR A 455 27.18 -36.06 -12.01
C THR A 455 28.15 -36.98 -11.26
N SER A 456 29.30 -36.44 -10.81
CA SER A 456 30.27 -37.22 -10.02
C SER A 456 29.74 -37.60 -8.64
N GLU A 457 29.01 -36.73 -7.98
CA GLU A 457 28.38 -36.98 -6.69
C GLU A 457 27.27 -38.03 -6.81
N LEU A 458 26.42 -37.95 -7.84
CA LEU A 458 25.41 -38.97 -8.16
C LEU A 458 26.03 -40.35 -8.39
N ARG A 459 27.12 -40.42 -9.16
CA ARG A 459 27.84 -41.67 -9.41
C ARG A 459 28.43 -42.28 -8.12
N ALA A 460 29.01 -41.45 -7.25
CA ALA A 460 29.54 -41.89 -5.97
C ALA A 460 28.45 -42.44 -5.03
N VAL A 461 27.25 -41.83 -5.03
CA VAL A 461 26.10 -42.32 -4.27
C VAL A 461 25.59 -43.66 -4.82
N GLN A 462 25.53 -43.81 -6.15
CA GLN A 462 25.16 -45.08 -6.79
C GLN A 462 26.16 -46.20 -6.49
N GLU A 463 27.47 -45.91 -6.50
CA GLU A 463 28.52 -46.87 -6.16
C GLU A 463 28.48 -47.28 -4.68
N GLN A 464 28.04 -46.41 -3.77
CA GLN A 464 27.84 -46.73 -2.34
C GLN A 464 26.55 -47.52 -2.04
N GLN A 465 25.55 -47.45 -2.92
CA GLN A 465 24.26 -48.13 -2.76
C GLN A 465 24.17 -49.46 -3.54
N SER A 466 25.21 -49.81 -4.31
CA SER A 466 25.27 -51.08 -5.02
C SER A 466 25.55 -52.22 -4.03
N PRO A 467 24.65 -53.20 -3.85
CA PRO A 467 24.91 -54.34 -2.98
C PRO A 467 26.10 -55.13 -3.53
N ALA A 468 27.03 -55.50 -2.66
CA ALA A 468 28.15 -56.37 -3.02
C ALA A 468 27.59 -57.65 -3.65
N GLU A 469 27.85 -57.84 -4.94
CA GLU A 469 27.55 -59.09 -5.62
C GLU A 469 28.35 -60.20 -4.94
N ASP A 470 27.61 -61.09 -4.26
CA ASP A 470 28.08 -62.32 -3.67
C ASP A 470 28.72 -63.15 -4.79
N LYS A 471 30.05 -63.23 -4.79
CA LYS A 471 30.76 -64.10 -5.74
C LYS A 471 30.44 -65.54 -5.37
N PRO A 472 29.98 -66.40 -6.30
CA PRO A 472 29.80 -67.80 -6.00
C PRO A 472 31.18 -68.42 -5.77
N ASP A 473 31.36 -69.06 -4.61
CA ASP A 473 32.50 -69.93 -4.32
C ASP A 473 32.51 -71.07 -5.35
N GLU A 474 33.58 -71.15 -6.14
CA GLU A 474 33.90 -72.34 -6.92
C GLU A 474 34.69 -73.30 -6.03
N ASP A 475 34.02 -74.38 -5.61
CA ASP A 475 34.59 -75.61 -5.03
C ASP A 475 35.25 -76.51 -6.09
#